data_AF-A0A9E3MSC0-F1
#
_entry.id   AF-A0A9E3MSC0-F1
#
_cell.length_a   1.000
_cell.length_b   1.000
_cell.length_c   1.000
_cell.angle_alpha   90.00
_cell.angle_beta   90.00
_cell.angle_gamma   90.00
#
_symmetry.space_group_name_H-M   'P 1'
#
loop_
_entity.id
_entity.type
_entity.pdbx_description
1 polymer ?
#
loop_
_entity_poly.entity_id
_entity_poly.type
_entity_poly.pdbx_seq_one_letter_code
_entity_poly.pdbx_strand_id
1 'polypeptide(L)'
;MTGANSFQVSGYGPARAGWTRLLARDSLARRLDWPILFAALALSMIGSILVFSATRNRTEINQGDPYYFLIRHLMNTGIGFALMIGTVWVGHRTLRTAVPLLYGASLFLLLLVLTPLGSTVNGAHSWIVIGGGFSLQPSEFVKITIILGMAMLLAARVD
;
A
#
# COMPACT_ATOMS: atom_id res chain seq x y z
N MET A 1 -47.51 -42.67 -26.88
CA MET A 1 -47.42 -41.89 -25.63
C MET A 1 -45.94 -41.69 -25.31
N THR A 2 -45.34 -40.66 -25.88
CA THR A 2 -43.90 -40.35 -25.77
C THR A 2 -43.72 -39.22 -24.76
N GLY A 3 -43.40 -39.57 -23.51
CA GLY A 3 -43.07 -38.60 -22.47
C GLY A 3 -41.65 -38.08 -22.65
N ALA A 4 -41.51 -36.90 -23.25
CA ALA A 4 -40.26 -36.17 -23.28
C ALA A 4 -40.02 -35.56 -21.89
N ASN A 5 -39.16 -36.19 -21.08
CA ASN A 5 -38.62 -35.58 -19.87
C ASN A 5 -37.68 -34.43 -20.29
N SER A 6 -38.21 -33.20 -20.27
CA SER A 6 -37.43 -31.99 -20.44
C SER A 6 -36.50 -31.82 -19.25
N PHE A 7 -35.22 -32.16 -19.42
CA PHE A 7 -34.17 -31.77 -18.49
C PHE A 7 -34.05 -30.24 -18.49
N GLN A 8 -34.65 -29.59 -17.49
CA GLN A 8 -34.39 -28.18 -17.21
C GLN A 8 -33.04 -28.09 -16.50
N VAL A 9 -31.99 -27.70 -17.25
CA VAL A 9 -30.74 -27.25 -16.66
C VAL A 9 -31.03 -25.93 -15.96
N SER A 10 -31.17 -25.98 -14.64
CA SER A 10 -31.27 -24.80 -13.78
C SER A 10 -30.11 -23.87 -14.09
N GLY A 11 -30.41 -22.76 -14.77
CA GLY A 11 -29.42 -21.80 -15.23
C GLY A 11 -28.53 -21.33 -14.08
N TYR A 12 -27.24 -21.21 -14.38
CA TYR A 12 -26.33 -20.39 -13.61
C TYR A 12 -26.86 -18.94 -13.64
N GLY A 13 -27.68 -18.59 -12.66
CA GLY A 13 -28.06 -17.21 -12.40
C GLY A 13 -26.79 -16.39 -12.12
N PRO A 14 -26.71 -15.14 -12.59
CA PRO A 14 -25.52 -14.33 -12.42
C PRO A 14 -25.25 -14.22 -10.92
N ALA A 15 -24.08 -14.71 -10.49
CA ALA A 15 -23.61 -14.57 -9.13
C ALA A 15 -23.51 -13.07 -8.81
N ARG A 16 -24.58 -12.50 -8.26
CA ARG A 16 -24.58 -11.16 -7.65
C ARG A 16 -23.70 -11.24 -6.40
N ALA A 17 -22.39 -11.15 -6.59
CA ALA A 17 -21.41 -11.48 -5.56
C ALA A 17 -20.40 -10.34 -5.39
N GLY A 18 -20.90 -9.16 -5.00
CA GLY A 18 -20.06 -8.05 -4.54
C GLY A 18 -19.69 -8.16 -3.05
N TRP A 19 -20.64 -8.57 -2.20
CA TRP A 19 -20.50 -8.50 -0.74
C TRP A 19 -20.44 -9.87 -0.05
N THR A 20 -21.08 -10.90 -0.61
CA THR A 20 -21.08 -12.27 -0.05
C THR A 20 -19.72 -12.97 -0.15
N ARG A 21 -18.83 -12.53 -1.06
CA ARG A 21 -17.44 -13.02 -1.15
C ARG A 21 -16.53 -12.47 -0.03
N LEU A 22 -16.84 -11.30 0.53
CA LEU A 22 -16.04 -10.71 1.61
C LEU A 22 -16.25 -11.44 2.96
N LEU A 23 -17.43 -12.07 3.14
CA LEU A 23 -17.83 -12.77 4.38
C LEU A 23 -17.85 -14.30 4.27
N ALA A 24 -17.52 -14.88 3.10
CA ALA A 24 -17.41 -16.33 2.93
C ALA A 24 -16.24 -16.89 3.76
N ARG A 25 -16.25 -18.19 4.10
CA ARG A 25 -15.24 -18.85 4.96
C ARG A 25 -13.78 -18.74 4.47
N ASP A 26 -13.56 -18.34 3.22
CA ASP A 26 -12.28 -17.91 2.62
C ASP A 26 -11.98 -16.40 2.77
N SER A 27 -12.64 -15.72 3.71
CA SER A 27 -12.60 -14.26 3.88
C SER A 27 -11.15 -13.76 3.99
N LEU A 28 -10.83 -12.71 3.24
CA LEU A 28 -9.55 -11.99 3.33
C LEU A 28 -9.22 -11.61 4.78
N ALA A 29 -10.25 -11.32 5.58
CA ALA A 29 -10.15 -11.02 7.02
C ALA A 29 -9.62 -12.17 7.87
N ARG A 30 -9.84 -13.44 7.50
CA ARG A 30 -9.30 -14.61 8.23
C ARG A 30 -7.89 -15.00 7.78
N ARG A 31 -7.48 -14.58 6.58
CA ARG A 31 -6.11 -14.78 6.05
C ARG A 31 -5.14 -13.66 6.47
N LEU A 32 -5.65 -12.58 7.05
CA LEU A 32 -4.86 -11.50 7.64
C LEU A 32 -4.24 -11.96 8.96
N ASP A 33 -2.94 -11.70 9.10
CA ASP A 33 -2.21 -11.91 10.35
C ASP A 33 -2.56 -10.80 11.34
N TRP A 34 -3.59 -11.07 12.17
CA TRP A 34 -4.07 -10.14 13.18
C TRP A 34 -3.01 -9.73 14.20
N PRO A 35 -2.17 -10.65 14.74
CA PRO A 35 -1.03 -10.27 15.57
C PRO A 35 -0.13 -9.20 14.95
N ILE A 36 0.29 -9.41 13.69
CA ILE A 36 1.16 -8.44 13.00
C ILE A 36 0.44 -7.10 12.79
N LEU A 37 -0.84 -7.15 12.40
CA LEU A 37 -1.62 -5.94 12.18
C LEU A 37 -1.77 -5.13 13.48
N PHE A 38 -2.11 -5.77 14.59
CA PHE A 38 -2.22 -5.11 15.89
C PHE A 38 -0.87 -4.58 16.38
N ALA A 39 0.22 -5.32 16.19
CA ALA A 39 1.56 -4.85 16.53
C ALA A 39 1.95 -3.60 15.72
N ALA A 40 1.70 -3.60 14.41
CA ALA A 40 1.98 -2.46 13.54
C ALA A 40 1.14 -1.22 13.90
N LEU A 41 -0.15 -1.42 14.22
CA LEU A 41 -1.03 -0.34 14.68
C LEU A 41 -0.60 0.21 16.04
N ALA A 42 -0.26 -0.65 17.00
CA ALA A 42 0.23 -0.24 18.31
C ALA A 42 1.53 0.58 18.19
N LEU A 43 2.49 0.10 17.40
CA LEU A 43 3.73 0.82 17.11
C LEU A 43 3.48 2.18 16.44
N SER A 44 2.53 2.25 15.51
CA SER A 44 2.14 3.51 14.84
C SER A 44 1.50 4.52 15.80
N MET A 45 0.68 4.05 16.75
CA MET A 45 0.06 4.90 17.77
C MET A 45 1.10 5.41 18.78
N ILE A 46 2.00 4.53 19.24
CA ILE A 46 3.13 4.92 20.10
C ILE A 46 4.01 5.94 19.36
N GLY A 47 4.33 5.69 18.09
CA GLY A 47 5.07 6.63 17.23
C GLY A 47 4.42 8.01 17.16
N SER A 48 3.10 8.06 16.95
CA SER A 48 2.33 9.31 16.95
C SER A 48 2.47 10.09 18.25
N ILE A 49 2.38 9.41 19.39
CA ILE A 49 2.56 10.02 20.72
C ILE A 49 3.99 10.55 20.89
N LEU A 50 5.00 9.78 20.46
CA LEU A 50 6.41 10.18 20.53
C LEU A 50 6.70 11.41 19.66
N VAL A 51 6.14 11.48 18.44
CA VAL A 51 6.26 12.65 17.57
C VAL A 51 5.67 13.89 18.23
N PHE A 52 4.47 13.78 18.80
CA PHE A 52 3.85 14.89 19.53
C PHE A 52 4.71 15.33 20.73
N SER A 53 5.18 14.37 21.53
CA SER A 53 6.00 14.65 22.72
C SER A 53 7.33 15.34 22.37
N ALA A 54 8.01 14.89 21.31
CA ALA A 54 9.30 15.44 20.90
C ALA A 54 9.16 16.85 20.30
N THR A 55 8.03 17.13 19.66
CA THR A 55 7.91 18.26 18.74
C THR A 55 7.07 19.40 19.31
N ARG A 56 6.11 19.15 20.21
CA ARG A 56 5.13 20.16 20.71
C ARG A 56 5.73 21.48 21.20
N ASN A 57 6.91 21.45 21.82
CA ASN A 57 7.55 22.63 22.43
C ASN A 57 8.58 23.32 21.50
N ARG A 58 8.70 22.87 20.25
CA ARG A 58 9.69 23.35 19.29
C ARG A 58 9.05 24.38 18.35
N THR A 59 8.77 25.57 18.87
CA THR A 59 8.07 26.65 18.14
C THR A 59 8.79 27.11 16.87
N GLU A 60 10.12 27.00 16.82
CA GLU A 60 10.94 27.33 15.65
C GLU A 60 10.63 26.50 14.40
N ILE A 61 10.29 25.22 14.58
CA ILE A 61 10.02 24.28 13.48
C ILE A 61 8.52 24.05 13.27
N ASN A 62 7.69 24.31 14.28
CA ASN A 62 6.26 24.07 14.27
C ASN A 62 5.43 25.23 13.73
N GLN A 63 6.06 26.34 13.34
CA GLN A 63 5.35 27.54 12.88
C GLN A 63 4.36 28.08 13.93
N GLY A 64 4.64 27.81 15.22
CA GLY A 64 3.76 28.18 16.33
C GLY A 64 2.60 27.22 16.65
N ASP A 65 2.34 26.18 15.83
CA ASP A 65 1.29 25.20 16.07
C ASP A 65 1.84 23.87 16.65
N PRO A 66 1.56 23.53 17.92
CA PRO A 66 2.00 22.29 18.55
C PRO A 66 1.54 21.01 17.83
N TYR A 67 0.47 21.06 17.04
CA TYR A 67 -0.13 19.91 16.37
C TYR A 67 0.37 19.70 14.95
N TYR A 68 1.15 20.62 14.39
CA TYR A 68 1.60 20.59 12.99
C TYR A 68 2.20 19.24 12.57
N PHE A 69 3.19 18.74 13.31
CA PHE A 69 3.85 17.48 13.02
C PHE A 69 3.00 16.26 13.37
N LEU A 70 2.13 16.36 14.39
CA LEU A 70 1.21 15.28 14.74
C LEU A 70 0.20 15.04 13.62
N ILE A 71 -0.43 16.10 13.11
CA ILE A 71 -1.41 16.01 12.02
C ILE A 71 -0.78 15.40 10.77
N ARG A 72 0.42 15.86 10.38
CA ARG A 72 1.17 15.28 9.27
C ARG A 72 1.49 13.81 9.47
N HIS A 73 1.92 13.43 10.67
CA HIS A 73 2.22 12.04 10.98
C HIS A 73 0.96 11.16 10.88
N LEU A 74 -0.15 11.58 11.49
CA LEU A 74 -1.43 10.86 11.42
C LEU A 74 -1.96 10.76 9.99
N MET A 75 -1.82 11.82 9.19
CA MET A 75 -2.21 11.82 7.78
C MET A 75 -1.38 10.80 6.98
N ASN A 76 -0.05 10.76 7.19
CA ASN A 76 0.82 9.77 6.56
C ASN A 76 0.48 8.34 7.00
N THR A 77 0.19 8.12 8.28
CA THR A 77 -0.27 6.82 8.80
C THR A 77 -1.60 6.42 8.15
N GLY A 78 -2.54 7.35 8.01
CA GLY A 78 -3.82 7.12 7.33
C GLY A 78 -3.65 6.75 5.86
N ILE A 79 -2.76 7.43 5.13
CA ILE A 79 -2.42 7.09 3.74
C ILE A 79 -1.81 5.69 3.67
N GLY A 80 -0.87 5.36 4.57
CA GLY A 80 -0.28 4.02 4.65
C GLY A 80 -1.33 2.93 4.89
N PHE A 81 -2.30 3.18 5.77
CA PHE A 81 -3.39 2.25 6.04
C PHE A 81 -4.32 2.07 4.83
N ALA A 82 -4.63 3.16 4.10
CA ALA A 82 -5.40 3.09 2.87
C ALA A 82 -4.67 2.29 1.77
N LEU A 83 -3.34 2.49 1.62
CA LEU A 83 -2.50 1.74 0.69
C LEU A 83 -2.42 0.25 1.05
N MET A 84 -2.37 -0.08 2.35
CA MET A 84 -2.43 -1.45 2.84
C MET A 84 -3.75 -2.13 2.41
N ILE A 85 -4.90 -1.49 2.69
CA ILE A 85 -6.22 -2.01 2.29
C ILE A 85 -6.29 -2.18 0.77
N GLY A 86 -5.83 -1.18 0.01
CA GLY A 86 -5.79 -1.24 -1.45
C GLY A 86 -4.97 -2.44 -1.96
N THR A 87 -3.81 -2.69 -1.36
CA THR A 87 -2.93 -3.81 -1.74
C THR A 87 -3.56 -5.17 -1.41
N VAL A 88 -4.21 -5.30 -0.26
CA VAL A 88 -4.98 -6.50 0.11
C VAL A 88 -6.11 -6.74 -0.89
N TRP A 89 -6.78 -5.69 -1.36
CA TRP A 89 -7.90 -5.79 -2.27
C TRP A 89 -7.49 -6.15 -3.71
N VAL A 90 -6.35 -5.62 -4.19
CA VAL A 90 -5.79 -5.93 -5.52
C VAL A 90 -5.41 -7.42 -5.63
N GLY A 91 -4.93 -8.01 -4.52
CA GLY A 91 -4.57 -9.41 -4.43
C GLY A 91 -3.25 -9.77 -5.14
N HIS A 92 -2.65 -10.89 -4.71
CA HIS A 92 -1.31 -11.30 -5.17
C HIS A 92 -1.23 -11.60 -6.68
N ARG A 93 -2.30 -12.15 -7.28
CA ARG A 93 -2.31 -12.55 -8.69
C ARG A 93 -2.20 -11.34 -9.62
N THR A 94 -3.00 -10.32 -9.39
CA THR A 94 -2.96 -9.06 -10.14
C THR A 94 -1.64 -8.34 -9.92
N LEU A 95 -1.15 -8.33 -8.68
CA LEU A 95 0.13 -7.72 -8.34
C LEU A 95 1.30 -8.38 -9.09
N ARG A 96 1.32 -9.73 -9.20
CA ARG A 96 2.34 -10.49 -9.95
C ARG A 96 2.42 -10.06 -11.41
N THR A 97 1.27 -9.88 -12.08
CA THR A 97 1.24 -9.41 -13.48
C THR A 97 1.68 -7.96 -13.62
N ALA A 98 1.44 -7.14 -12.60
CA ALA A 98 1.84 -5.73 -12.59
C ALA A 98 3.33 -5.50 -12.25
N VAL A 99 4.05 -6.51 -11.74
CA VAL A 99 5.45 -6.35 -11.27
C VAL A 99 6.38 -5.72 -12.32
N PRO A 100 6.41 -6.16 -13.60
CA PRO A 100 7.32 -5.55 -14.59
C PRO A 100 7.03 -4.05 -14.81
N LEU A 101 5.74 -3.69 -14.84
CA LEU A 101 5.30 -2.30 -14.99
C LEU A 101 5.67 -1.47 -13.75
N LEU A 102 5.41 -1.99 -12.55
CA LEU A 102 5.76 -1.33 -11.29
C LEU A 102 7.27 -1.13 -11.16
N TYR A 103 8.05 -2.14 -11.55
CA TYR A 103 9.51 -2.04 -11.58
C TYR A 103 9.99 -0.95 -12.55
N GLY A 104 9.49 -0.95 -13.79
CA GLY A 104 9.79 0.10 -14.76
C GLY A 104 9.41 1.49 -14.27
N ALA A 105 8.23 1.64 -13.66
CA ALA A 105 7.79 2.90 -13.06
C ALA A 105 8.71 3.33 -11.90
N SER A 106 9.15 2.41 -11.04
CA SER A 106 10.06 2.71 -9.94
C SER A 106 11.45 3.17 -10.41
N LEU A 107 11.97 2.57 -11.49
CA LEU A 107 13.20 3.02 -12.14
C LEU A 107 13.02 4.40 -12.78
N PHE A 108 11.88 4.63 -13.43
CA PHE A 108 11.57 5.94 -13.98
C PHE A 108 11.52 7.02 -12.89
N LEU A 109 10.87 6.75 -11.74
CA LEU A 109 10.88 7.67 -10.60
C LEU A 109 12.30 7.94 -10.07
N LEU A 110 13.16 6.91 -10.07
CA LEU A 110 14.55 7.06 -9.65
C LEU A 110 15.34 7.99 -10.59
N LEU A 111 15.14 7.86 -11.89
CA LEU A 111 15.70 8.78 -12.88
C LEU A 111 15.09 10.17 -12.78
N LEU A 112 13.80 10.27 -12.47
CA LEU A 112 13.10 11.54 -12.29
C LEU A 112 13.70 12.37 -11.15
N VAL A 113 14.17 11.72 -10.08
CA VAL A 113 14.88 12.42 -9.00
C VAL A 113 16.17 13.09 -9.45
N LEU A 114 16.79 12.70 -10.58
CA LEU A 114 18.00 13.37 -11.09
C LEU A 114 17.68 14.67 -11.86
N THR A 115 16.41 14.89 -12.19
CA THR A 115 15.93 16.11 -12.85
C THR A 115 15.76 17.24 -11.81
N PRO A 116 15.52 18.51 -12.20
CA PRO A 116 15.25 19.60 -11.25
C PRO A 116 14.00 19.41 -10.37
N LEU A 117 13.22 18.34 -10.59
CA LEU A 117 12.13 17.93 -9.70
C LEU A 117 12.62 17.22 -8.43
N GLY A 118 13.86 16.74 -8.43
CA GLY A 118 14.52 16.25 -7.24
C GLY A 118 14.93 17.38 -6.31
N SER A 119 15.06 17.05 -5.03
CA SER A 119 15.43 17.98 -3.97
C SER A 119 16.51 17.38 -3.09
N THR A 120 17.44 18.25 -2.67
CA THR A 120 18.51 17.91 -1.74
C THR A 120 18.02 18.12 -0.31
N VAL A 121 17.92 17.04 0.46
CA VAL A 121 17.61 17.07 1.90
C VAL A 121 18.80 16.49 2.64
N ASN A 122 19.36 17.22 3.61
CA ASN A 122 20.53 16.81 4.39
C ASN A 122 21.74 16.39 3.51
N GLY A 123 21.98 17.09 2.40
CA GLY A 123 23.07 16.81 1.46
C GLY A 123 22.82 15.67 0.47
N ALA A 124 21.66 15.00 0.53
CA ALA A 124 21.30 13.91 -0.38
C ALA A 124 20.20 14.32 -1.36
N HIS A 125 20.47 14.22 -2.67
CA HIS A 125 19.50 14.48 -3.74
C HIS A 125 18.65 13.24 -4.04
N SER A 126 17.65 12.98 -3.21
CA SER A 126 16.89 11.71 -3.21
C SER A 126 15.38 11.85 -3.07
N TRP A 127 14.86 13.07 -2.98
CA TRP A 127 13.46 13.34 -2.67
C TRP A 127 12.76 14.10 -3.78
N ILE A 128 11.53 13.72 -4.12
CA ILE A 128 10.63 14.48 -5.00
C ILE A 128 9.62 15.21 -4.10
N VAL A 129 9.59 16.54 -4.14
CA VAL A 129 8.64 17.34 -3.37
C VAL A 129 7.40 17.59 -4.21
N ILE A 130 6.23 17.13 -3.73
CA ILE A 130 4.97 17.13 -4.50
C ILE A 130 4.08 18.31 -4.10
N GLY A 131 4.58 19.21 -3.24
CA GLY A 131 3.81 20.31 -2.68
C GLY A 131 2.88 19.84 -1.55
N GLY A 132 2.19 20.78 -0.90
CA GLY A 132 1.27 20.47 0.21
C GLY A 132 1.93 19.85 1.44
N GLY A 133 3.26 19.88 1.52
CA GLY A 133 4.02 19.27 2.60
C GLY A 133 4.39 17.80 2.40
N PHE A 134 4.07 17.22 1.24
CA PHE A 134 4.41 15.84 0.92
C PHE A 134 5.70 15.74 0.09
N SER A 135 6.44 14.68 0.38
CA SER A 135 7.63 14.31 -0.38
C SER A 135 7.63 12.80 -0.60
N LEU A 136 7.92 12.37 -1.82
CA LEU A 136 8.11 10.96 -2.15
C LEU A 136 9.59 10.66 -2.35
N GLN A 137 10.00 9.51 -1.85
CA GLN A 137 11.34 8.99 -2.05
C GLN A 137 11.24 7.79 -3.02
N PRO A 138 11.80 7.86 -4.24
CA PRO A 138 11.71 6.76 -5.20
C PRO A 138 12.27 5.44 -4.68
N SER A 139 13.27 5.49 -3.81
CA SER A 139 13.90 4.30 -3.21
C SER A 139 12.91 3.43 -2.44
N GLU A 140 11.85 4.01 -1.85
CA GLU A 140 10.80 3.25 -1.17
C GLU A 140 10.05 2.34 -2.15
N PHE A 141 9.75 2.83 -3.35
CA PHE A 141 9.09 2.02 -4.39
C PHE A 141 10.03 0.96 -4.94
N VAL A 142 11.31 1.30 -5.19
CA VAL A 142 12.31 0.36 -5.70
C VAL A 142 12.49 -0.83 -4.76
N LYS A 143 12.51 -0.62 -3.44
CA LYS A 143 12.60 -1.71 -2.45
C LYS A 143 11.47 -2.72 -2.61
N ILE A 144 10.24 -2.27 -2.82
CA ILE A 144 9.08 -3.15 -2.98
C ILE A 144 9.15 -3.88 -4.33
N THR A 145 9.42 -3.16 -5.41
CA THR A 145 9.40 -3.71 -6.77
C THR A 145 10.55 -4.68 -7.01
N ILE A 146 11.73 -4.47 -6.41
CA ILE A 146 12.84 -5.41 -6.51
C ILE A 146 12.55 -6.71 -5.74
N ILE A 147 11.93 -6.64 -4.55
CA ILE A 147 11.51 -7.83 -3.81
C ILE A 147 10.50 -8.65 -4.62
N LEU A 148 9.49 -7.99 -5.18
CA LEU A 148 8.48 -8.64 -6.01
C LEU A 148 9.07 -9.19 -7.32
N GLY A 149 9.96 -8.45 -7.97
CA GLY A 149 10.66 -8.86 -9.19
C GLY A 149 11.53 -10.09 -8.96
N MET A 150 12.33 -10.08 -7.89
CA MET A 150 13.15 -11.22 -7.49
C MET A 150 12.29 -12.43 -7.14
N ALA A 151 11.22 -12.25 -6.35
CA ALA A 151 10.30 -13.33 -6.03
C ALA A 151 9.69 -13.97 -7.30
N MET A 152 9.31 -13.15 -8.29
CA MET A 152 8.78 -13.63 -9.56
C MET A 152 9.81 -14.40 -10.39
N LEU A 153 11.04 -13.89 -10.51
CA LEU A 153 12.12 -14.51 -11.28
C LEU A 153 12.58 -15.83 -10.66
N LEU A 154 12.67 -15.90 -9.33
CA LEU A 154 13.07 -17.12 -8.63
C LEU A 154 11.95 -18.17 -8.65
N ALA A 155 10.69 -17.76 -8.48
CA ALA A 155 9.57 -18.70 -8.55
C ALA A 155 9.47 -19.38 -9.93
N ALA A 156 9.70 -18.63 -11.02
CA ALA A 156 9.67 -19.17 -12.38
C ALA A 156 10.79 -20.17 -12.70
N ARG A 157 11.80 -20.33 -11.82
CA ARG A 157 12.86 -21.34 -11.97
C ARG A 157 12.55 -22.65 -11.24
N VAL A 158 11.61 -22.62 -10.30
CA VAL A 158 11.22 -23.77 -9.48
C VAL A 158 10.03 -24.51 -10.10
N ASP A 159 9.20 -23.80 -10.87
CA ASP A 159 8.21 -24.37 -11.80
C ASP A 159 8.87 -24.83 -13.11
#